data_AF-L8X593-F1
#
_entry.id   AF-L8X593-F1
#
_cell.length_a   1.000
_cell.length_b   1.000
_cell.length_c   1.000
_cell.angle_alpha   90.00
_cell.angle_beta   90.00
_cell.angle_gamma   90.00
#
_symmetry.space_group_name_H-M   'P 1'
#
loop_
_entity.id
_entity.type
_entity.pdbx_description
1 polymer ?
#
loop_
_entity_poly.entity_id
_entity_poly.type
_entity_poly.pdbx_seq_one_letter_code
_entity_poly.pdbx_strand_id
1 'polypeptide(L)'
;MSFGPTSAPLLPPHNIDLHDRRAYRDMNMPRSFSPSPSPPSDQNEFSKTRGKPTLTPRRPKSHRNAGDIQVSPAYAKGRKPSVTFTGTPTRPTHEHTLPSPETTPPPTRACRRIELPWKLIRPEVSPVLSETLAVMDRGLKGVPVEFVVHKLQTIGPELLASLGNVVPPSSIFPSINTAALPSELELHIRDRSQPLEAIPTHLLCVFNPHAGKASKGHLFPAHSLVLASQCSKFPQVGPATRIVDHERGTTRLPVVPLPVPHPASFGFLNAYLYTRRIDKVLATLIPLPTQTLAGISAGMANQPVCGAIPQLSAAMARTFTMLALLDRAGVIHGMWSNCKALGVDDERLWKVLELAWDIVVAAISDTLPSHSYFAFKPHNLIFAFGPVSSHPRQHVFVTFPPPAQSFHTSPHYRSPVARKSGALMHVGLSS
;
A
#
# COMPACT_ATOMS: atom_id res chain seq x y z
N MET A 1 63.90 -4.66 -19.00
CA MET A 1 63.19 -4.43 -17.72
C MET A 1 61.75 -4.89 -17.94
N SER A 2 61.35 -5.96 -17.25
CA SER A 2 60.07 -6.66 -17.42
C SER A 2 59.09 -6.17 -16.37
N PHE A 3 57.86 -5.83 -16.75
CA PHE A 3 56.79 -5.47 -15.82
C PHE A 3 55.86 -6.68 -15.63
N GLY A 4 55.84 -7.22 -14.40
CA GLY A 4 54.91 -8.26 -13.99
C GLY A 4 53.57 -7.69 -13.48
N PRO A 5 52.48 -8.48 -13.46
CA PRO A 5 51.16 -8.01 -13.06
C PRO A 5 50.98 -8.02 -11.54
N THR A 6 50.42 -6.93 -11.01
CA THR A 6 50.14 -6.73 -9.58
C THR A 6 48.83 -7.41 -9.19
N SER A 7 48.89 -8.29 -8.19
CA SER A 7 47.76 -9.03 -7.62
C SER A 7 47.02 -8.14 -6.59
N ALA A 8 45.69 -8.08 -6.66
CA ALA A 8 44.84 -7.41 -5.68
C ALA A 8 44.62 -8.29 -4.42
N PRO A 9 44.49 -7.71 -3.21
CA PRO A 9 44.32 -8.48 -1.98
C PRO A 9 42.87 -8.95 -1.80
N LEU A 10 42.73 -10.24 -1.47
CA LEU A 10 41.49 -10.88 -1.04
C LEU A 10 41.10 -10.40 0.36
N LEU A 11 39.88 -9.89 0.51
CA LEU A 11 39.28 -9.59 1.81
C LEU A 11 38.86 -10.88 2.54
N PRO A 12 39.00 -10.94 3.88
CA PRO A 12 38.64 -12.13 4.65
C PRO A 12 37.10 -12.27 4.80
N PRO A 13 36.59 -13.50 4.91
CA PRO A 13 35.17 -13.75 5.14
C PRO A 13 34.76 -13.29 6.56
N HIS A 14 33.72 -12.47 6.63
CA HIS A 14 33.04 -12.14 7.89
C HIS A 14 32.43 -13.41 8.50
N ASN A 15 33.07 -13.90 9.55
CA ASN A 15 32.53 -14.94 10.43
C ASN A 15 31.46 -14.28 11.33
N ILE A 16 30.18 -14.56 11.05
CA ILE A 16 29.08 -14.20 11.95
C ILE A 16 29.16 -15.14 13.14
N ASP A 17 29.47 -14.56 14.30
CA ASP A 17 29.71 -15.22 15.56
C ASP A 17 28.49 -16.06 16.00
N LEU A 18 28.72 -17.36 16.21
CA LEU A 18 27.73 -18.36 16.62
C LEU A 18 27.31 -18.21 18.10
N HIS A 19 27.94 -17.31 18.85
CA HIS A 19 27.63 -17.06 20.25
C HIS A 19 26.32 -16.30 20.50
N ASP A 20 25.78 -15.61 19.50
CA ASP A 20 24.55 -14.83 19.67
C ASP A 20 23.28 -15.72 19.72
N ARG A 21 23.37 -16.98 19.28
CA ARG A 21 22.23 -17.93 19.29
C ARG A 21 21.76 -18.37 20.69
N ARG A 22 22.57 -18.23 21.74
CA ARG A 22 22.16 -18.64 23.10
C ARG A 22 21.29 -17.61 23.80
N ALA A 23 21.44 -16.31 23.51
CA ALA A 23 20.59 -15.26 24.08
C ALA A 23 19.14 -15.29 23.54
N TYR A 24 18.89 -15.97 22.41
CA TYR A 24 17.56 -16.05 21.79
C TYR A 24 16.65 -17.18 22.33
N ARG A 25 17.16 -18.07 23.19
CA ARG A 25 16.37 -19.22 23.68
C ARG A 25 15.60 -18.92 24.98
N ASP A 26 16.06 -17.94 25.77
CA ASP A 26 15.56 -17.74 27.14
C ASP A 26 14.55 -16.59 27.29
N MET A 27 14.30 -15.79 26.24
CA MET A 27 13.18 -14.84 26.23
C MET A 27 11.90 -15.50 25.75
N ASN A 28 11.40 -16.40 26.59
CA ASN A 28 10.10 -17.03 26.49
C ASN A 28 9.03 -15.97 26.83
N MET A 29 8.53 -15.26 25.83
CA MET A 29 7.18 -14.67 25.93
C MET A 29 6.22 -15.82 26.26
N PRO A 30 5.26 -15.66 27.19
CA PRO A 30 4.39 -16.75 27.60
C PRO A 30 3.65 -17.28 26.37
N ARG A 31 4.06 -18.46 25.89
CA ARG A 31 3.25 -19.29 25.00
C ARG A 31 2.09 -19.83 25.83
N SER A 32 1.05 -19.03 26.04
CA SER A 32 -0.25 -19.53 26.46
C SER A 32 -0.95 -20.18 25.27
N PHE A 33 -0.43 -21.32 24.83
CA PHE A 33 -1.09 -22.25 23.93
C PHE A 33 -0.88 -23.65 24.46
N SER A 34 -1.70 -24.00 25.46
CA SER A 34 -2.03 -25.38 25.80
C SER A 34 -3.56 -25.49 25.85
N PRO A 35 -4.16 -26.51 25.22
CA PRO A 35 -5.59 -26.77 25.33
C PRO A 35 -5.87 -27.30 26.75
N SER A 36 -6.79 -26.65 27.46
CA SER A 36 -7.28 -27.16 28.74
C SER A 36 -8.04 -28.47 28.51
N PRO A 37 -7.81 -29.52 29.29
CA PRO A 37 -8.64 -30.71 29.25
C PRO A 37 -10.01 -30.40 29.86
N SER A 38 -11.05 -30.93 29.22
CA SER A 38 -12.44 -30.89 29.68
C SER A 38 -12.57 -31.49 31.09
N PRO A 39 -13.37 -30.91 31.99
CA PRO A 39 -13.71 -31.58 33.24
C PRO A 39 -14.76 -32.68 32.99
N PRO A 40 -14.78 -33.74 33.82
CA PRO A 40 -15.78 -34.80 33.74
C PRO A 40 -17.13 -34.29 34.23
N SER A 41 -18.18 -34.73 33.54
CA SER A 41 -19.56 -34.57 33.96
C SER A 41 -19.81 -35.39 35.23
N ASP A 42 -20.23 -34.73 36.30
CA ASP A 42 -20.88 -35.38 37.43
C ASP A 42 -22.23 -34.72 37.74
N GLN A 43 -23.20 -35.60 37.93
CA GLN A 43 -24.57 -35.34 38.32
C GLN A 43 -24.63 -35.00 39.82
N ASN A 44 -25.42 -34.00 40.21
CA ASN A 44 -26.38 -34.15 41.31
C ASN A 44 -27.29 -32.93 41.51
N GLU A 45 -28.59 -33.23 41.42
CA GLU A 45 -29.68 -32.92 42.36
C GLU A 45 -29.77 -31.61 43.17
N PHE A 46 -30.99 -31.04 43.05
CA PHE A 46 -31.80 -30.30 44.03
C PHE A 46 -31.37 -28.90 44.54
N SER A 47 -32.12 -27.86 44.14
CA SER A 47 -33.30 -27.41 44.91
C SER A 47 -33.96 -26.15 44.32
N LYS A 48 -35.29 -26.20 44.21
CA LYS A 48 -36.18 -25.08 43.94
C LYS A 48 -36.13 -24.08 45.10
N THR A 49 -35.89 -22.80 44.83
CA THR A 49 -36.55 -21.72 45.57
C THR A 49 -36.86 -20.54 44.67
N ARG A 50 -38.04 -19.99 44.94
CA ARG A 50 -38.84 -19.03 44.19
C ARG A 50 -38.61 -17.67 44.82
N GLY A 51 -38.15 -16.69 44.06
CA GLY A 51 -38.02 -15.30 44.50
C GLY A 51 -38.19 -14.34 43.33
N LYS A 52 -39.29 -13.57 43.35
CA LYS A 52 -39.67 -12.54 42.37
C LYS A 52 -39.02 -11.18 42.72
N PRO A 53 -39.07 -10.19 41.81
CA PRO A 53 -38.06 -9.13 41.63
C PRO A 53 -38.38 -7.87 42.45
N THR A 54 -37.47 -6.89 42.46
CA THR A 54 -37.71 -5.44 42.18
C THR A 54 -36.40 -4.65 42.41
N LEU A 55 -36.25 -3.54 41.66
CA LEU A 55 -35.39 -2.36 41.86
C LEU A 55 -34.26 -2.13 40.83
N THR A 56 -34.61 -1.36 39.79
CA THR A 56 -33.77 -0.25 39.25
C THR A 56 -33.62 0.85 40.33
N PRO A 57 -32.80 1.93 40.21
CA PRO A 57 -31.96 2.40 39.09
C PRO A 57 -30.55 2.87 39.51
N ARG A 58 -29.61 3.07 38.56
CA ARG A 58 -28.84 4.34 38.43
C ARG A 58 -27.82 4.26 37.29
N ARG A 59 -27.90 5.27 36.43
CA ARG A 59 -27.06 5.53 35.26
C ARG A 59 -25.90 6.44 35.69
N PRO A 60 -24.62 6.04 35.64
CA PRO A 60 -23.52 6.97 35.83
C PRO A 60 -23.29 7.78 34.55
N LYS A 61 -23.21 9.09 34.73
CA LYS A 61 -22.91 10.07 33.68
C LYS A 61 -21.49 9.85 33.14
N SER A 62 -21.42 9.86 31.81
CA SER A 62 -20.23 10.00 30.98
C SER A 62 -19.38 11.21 31.41
N HIS A 63 -18.12 10.97 31.78
CA HIS A 63 -17.08 11.99 31.79
C HIS A 63 -16.10 11.65 30.66
N ARG A 64 -16.26 12.35 29.53
CA ARG A 64 -15.31 12.33 28.41
C ARG A 64 -14.09 13.16 28.81
N ASN A 65 -12.94 12.53 28.94
CA ASN A 65 -11.65 13.19 28.71
C ASN A 65 -11.10 12.62 27.40
N ALA A 66 -11.51 13.24 26.29
CA ALA A 66 -10.84 13.05 25.02
C ALA A 66 -9.54 13.86 25.09
N GLY A 67 -8.41 13.18 25.20
CA GLY A 67 -7.10 13.81 25.02
C GLY A 67 -7.00 14.31 23.58
N ASP A 68 -6.78 15.61 23.44
CA ASP A 68 -6.44 16.25 22.17
C ASP A 68 -5.19 15.57 21.57
N ILE A 69 -5.38 14.78 20.51
CA ILE A 69 -4.29 14.44 19.61
C ILE A 69 -3.97 15.73 18.83
N GLN A 70 -3.01 16.50 19.33
CA GLN A 70 -2.39 17.58 18.57
C GLN A 70 -1.65 16.97 17.37
N VAL A 71 -2.36 16.82 16.27
CA VAL A 71 -1.72 16.64 14.96
C VAL A 71 -0.98 17.94 14.66
N SER A 72 0.34 17.91 14.75
CA SER A 72 1.19 19.06 14.42
C SER A 72 0.87 19.58 13.01
N PRO A 73 0.55 20.87 12.82
CA PRO A 73 0.31 21.47 11.51
C PRO A 73 1.65 21.77 10.83
N ALA A 74 2.46 20.75 10.56
CA ALA A 74 3.76 20.91 9.88
C ALA A 74 3.67 20.74 8.34
N TYR A 75 2.50 20.36 7.81
CA TYR A 75 2.28 20.17 6.37
C TYR A 75 1.53 21.34 5.71
N ALA A 76 1.96 22.58 5.96
CA ALA A 76 1.48 23.73 5.19
C ALA A 76 2.46 24.91 5.28
N LYS A 77 3.63 24.81 4.62
CA LYS A 77 4.40 25.99 4.12
C LYS A 77 5.59 25.52 3.29
N GLY A 78 5.32 25.24 2.01
CA GLY A 78 6.32 25.21 0.96
C GLY A 78 5.76 26.01 -0.22
N ARG A 79 5.98 27.32 -0.22
CA ARG A 79 5.72 28.16 -1.41
C ARG A 79 6.67 27.69 -2.52
N LYS A 80 6.11 27.19 -3.61
CA LYS A 80 6.74 27.24 -4.94
C LYS A 80 5.94 28.23 -5.79
N PRO A 81 6.59 29.05 -6.61
CA PRO A 81 5.93 30.09 -7.38
C PRO A 81 5.15 29.44 -8.54
N SER A 82 3.90 29.84 -8.73
CA SER A 82 3.19 29.67 -10.01
C SER A 82 2.15 30.77 -10.17
N VAL A 83 2.51 31.71 -11.04
CA VAL A 83 1.74 32.63 -11.88
C VAL A 83 0.23 32.71 -11.66
N THR A 84 -0.20 33.92 -11.27
CA THR A 84 -1.57 34.43 -11.26
C THR A 84 -2.09 34.64 -12.68
N PHE A 85 -3.32 34.22 -12.97
CA PHE A 85 -4.14 34.88 -14.00
C PHE A 85 -5.24 35.69 -13.30
N THR A 86 -5.17 37.00 -13.51
CA THR A 86 -6.18 37.99 -13.11
C THR A 86 -7.39 37.92 -14.03
N GLY A 87 -8.57 37.90 -13.44
CA GLY A 87 -9.84 38.15 -14.13
C GLY A 87 -10.87 38.65 -13.12
N THR A 88 -10.93 39.96 -12.93
CA THR A 88 -11.96 40.64 -12.13
C THR A 88 -13.29 40.71 -12.88
N PRO A 89 -14.42 40.83 -12.14
CA PRO A 89 -15.76 40.71 -12.68
C PRO A 89 -16.33 42.07 -13.11
N THR A 90 -17.00 42.11 -14.25
CA THR A 90 -17.90 43.23 -14.60
C THR A 90 -19.17 42.70 -15.21
N ARG A 91 -20.23 42.77 -14.42
CA ARG A 91 -21.63 42.79 -14.84
C ARG A 91 -21.88 44.12 -15.56
N PRO A 92 -22.59 44.10 -16.70
CA PRO A 92 -23.72 45.00 -16.80
C PRO A 92 -24.97 44.30 -17.33
N THR A 93 -26.07 44.76 -16.78
CA THR A 93 -27.45 44.52 -17.19
C THR A 93 -27.69 45.25 -18.52
N HIS A 94 -28.13 44.56 -19.59
CA HIS A 94 -28.97 45.17 -20.62
C HIS A 94 -29.72 44.13 -21.48
N GLU A 95 -30.88 44.58 -21.95
CA GLU A 95 -32.00 43.86 -22.54
C GLU A 95 -31.75 43.12 -23.86
N HIS A 96 -32.50 42.02 -23.97
CA HIS A 96 -33.03 41.35 -25.14
C HIS A 96 -32.81 42.00 -26.52
N THR A 97 -31.93 41.39 -27.30
CA THR A 97 -32.08 41.26 -28.76
C THR A 97 -31.56 39.86 -29.11
N LEU A 98 -32.39 39.04 -29.76
CA LEU A 98 -32.09 37.66 -30.13
C LEU A 98 -30.92 37.61 -31.12
N PRO A 99 -29.74 37.06 -30.75
CA PRO A 99 -28.67 36.80 -31.71
C PRO A 99 -28.87 35.42 -32.34
N SER A 100 -28.47 35.32 -33.61
CA SER A 100 -28.32 34.08 -34.36
C SER A 100 -27.57 32.99 -33.58
N PRO A 101 -27.74 31.69 -33.91
CA PRO A 101 -27.08 30.59 -33.22
C PRO A 101 -25.56 30.68 -33.42
N GLU A 102 -24.90 31.41 -32.52
CA GLU A 102 -23.46 31.54 -32.45
C GLU A 102 -22.89 30.22 -31.94
N THR A 103 -22.31 29.48 -32.89
CA THR A 103 -21.64 28.20 -32.70
C THR A 103 -20.57 28.33 -31.62
N THR A 104 -20.93 28.02 -30.37
CA THR A 104 -20.01 28.07 -29.24
C THR A 104 -18.85 27.11 -29.53
N PRO A 105 -17.59 27.58 -29.58
CA PRO A 105 -16.47 26.70 -29.88
C PRO A 105 -16.41 25.61 -28.79
N PRO A 106 -16.22 24.33 -29.18
CA PRO A 106 -16.20 23.23 -28.24
C PRO A 106 -15.12 23.48 -27.17
N PRO A 107 -15.41 23.22 -25.88
CA PRO A 107 -14.49 23.49 -24.80
C PRO A 107 -13.14 22.83 -25.10
N THR A 108 -12.10 23.67 -25.22
CA THR A 108 -10.76 23.22 -25.58
C THR A 108 -10.29 22.22 -24.52
N ARG A 109 -10.19 20.95 -24.90
CA ARG A 109 -9.75 19.89 -23.98
C ARG A 109 -8.35 20.24 -23.48
N ALA A 110 -8.24 20.53 -22.19
CA ALA A 110 -6.96 20.81 -21.55
C ALA A 110 -6.02 19.61 -21.73
N CYS A 111 -4.96 19.80 -22.52
CA CYS A 111 -3.85 18.86 -22.62
C CYS A 111 -3.17 18.76 -21.25
N ARG A 112 -3.18 17.57 -20.66
CA ARG A 112 -2.42 17.31 -19.43
C ARG A 112 -1.00 16.94 -19.82
N ARG A 113 -0.06 17.81 -19.47
CA ARG A 113 1.37 17.53 -19.56
C ARG A 113 1.78 16.63 -18.41
N ILE A 114 2.42 15.50 -18.73
CA ILE A 114 2.96 14.58 -17.74
C ILE A 114 4.48 14.77 -17.73
N GLU A 115 5.04 15.07 -16.56
CA GLU A 115 6.48 15.14 -16.37
C GLU A 115 6.89 13.98 -15.47
N LEU A 116 7.75 13.11 -15.99
CA LEU A 116 8.31 11.98 -15.24
C LEU A 116 9.80 12.24 -15.00
N PRO A 117 10.32 11.99 -13.78
CA PRO A 117 11.74 12.14 -13.52
C PRO A 117 12.53 11.08 -14.30
N TRP A 118 13.70 11.42 -14.86
CA TRP A 118 14.48 10.40 -15.56
C TRP A 118 14.96 9.29 -14.60
N LYS A 119 15.38 9.70 -13.40
CA LYS A 119 15.87 8.81 -12.35
C LYS A 119 15.10 9.07 -11.04
N LEU A 120 14.75 7.99 -10.35
CA LEU A 120 14.23 8.10 -8.99
C LEU A 120 15.39 8.37 -8.03
N ILE A 121 15.43 9.57 -7.45
CA ILE A 121 16.43 9.92 -6.44
C ILE A 121 16.03 9.26 -5.12
N ARG A 122 16.94 8.50 -4.53
CA ARG A 122 16.73 7.95 -3.21
C ARG A 122 16.80 9.06 -2.14
N PRO A 123 15.79 9.19 -1.28
CA PRO A 123 15.87 10.12 -0.16
C PRO A 123 16.81 9.58 0.92
N GLU A 124 17.43 10.48 1.69
CA GLU A 124 18.00 10.12 2.98
C GLU A 124 16.84 9.70 3.91
N VAL A 125 16.94 8.49 4.45
CA VAL A 125 15.94 7.92 5.36
C VAL A 125 16.53 7.91 6.76
N SER A 126 15.85 8.57 7.69
CA SER A 126 16.18 8.46 9.11
C SER A 126 15.83 7.06 9.60
N PRO A 127 16.68 6.43 10.42
CA PRO A 127 16.36 5.14 11.02
C PRO A 127 15.14 5.28 11.95
N VAL A 128 14.39 4.20 12.10
CA VAL A 128 13.30 4.13 13.08
C VAL A 128 13.89 4.08 14.48
N LEU A 129 13.39 4.93 15.39
CA LEU A 129 13.87 5.00 16.76
C LEU A 129 13.12 3.98 17.65
N SER A 130 13.84 3.24 18.49
CA SER A 130 13.24 2.27 19.44
C SER A 130 12.23 2.92 20.38
N GLU A 131 12.42 4.19 20.75
CA GLU A 131 11.51 4.96 21.59
C GLU A 131 10.13 5.10 20.94
N THR A 132 10.08 5.19 19.60
CA THR A 132 8.81 5.27 18.86
C THR A 132 8.00 3.99 19.02
N LEU A 133 8.66 2.83 19.06
CA LEU A 133 7.99 1.55 19.26
C LEU A 133 7.53 1.37 20.71
N ALA A 134 8.32 1.85 21.67
CA ALA A 134 7.98 1.81 23.09
C ALA A 134 6.73 2.63 23.45
N VAL A 135 6.39 3.65 22.66
CA VAL A 135 5.13 4.42 22.79
C VAL A 135 3.92 3.58 22.40
N MET A 136 4.05 2.71 21.39
CA MET A 136 2.96 1.83 20.93
C MET A 136 2.78 0.63 21.85
N ASP A 137 3.90 0.03 22.26
CA ASP A 137 3.94 -1.11 23.18
C ASP A 137 5.09 -0.93 24.16
N ARG A 138 4.74 -0.71 25.44
CA ARG A 138 5.72 -0.49 26.51
C ARG A 138 6.64 -1.69 26.71
N GLY A 139 6.21 -2.90 26.32
CA GLY A 139 7.02 -4.12 26.36
C GLY A 139 8.20 -4.10 25.38
N LEU A 140 8.21 -3.17 24.42
CA LEU A 140 9.30 -2.99 23.46
C LEU A 140 10.37 -1.98 23.92
N LYS A 141 10.27 -1.43 25.13
CA LYS A 141 11.27 -0.51 25.66
C LYS A 141 12.65 -1.20 25.73
N GLY A 142 13.64 -0.62 25.03
CA GLY A 142 15.00 -1.14 24.96
C GLY A 142 15.18 -2.32 23.99
N VAL A 143 14.14 -2.72 23.27
CA VAL A 143 14.23 -3.75 22.24
C VAL A 143 14.78 -3.11 20.95
N PRO A 144 15.83 -3.68 20.33
CA PRO A 144 16.33 -3.20 19.04
C PRO A 144 15.25 -3.30 17.94
N VAL A 145 15.15 -2.27 17.10
CA VAL A 145 14.13 -2.21 16.04
C VAL A 145 14.30 -3.38 15.05
N GLU A 146 15.54 -3.74 14.73
CA GLU A 146 15.88 -4.82 13.81
C GLU A 146 15.34 -6.17 14.30
N PHE A 147 15.37 -6.40 15.63
CA PHE A 147 14.80 -7.59 16.22
C PHE A 147 13.27 -7.61 16.06
N VAL A 148 12.60 -6.48 16.28
CA VAL A 148 11.15 -6.34 16.08
C VAL A 148 10.79 -6.61 14.61
N VAL A 149 11.48 -5.98 13.66
CA VAL A 149 11.28 -6.17 12.22
C VAL A 149 11.48 -7.63 11.83
N HIS A 150 12.55 -8.27 12.31
CA HIS A 150 12.83 -9.69 12.02
C HIS A 150 11.71 -10.61 12.55
N LYS A 151 11.20 -10.37 13.75
CA LYS A 151 10.07 -11.13 14.30
C LYS A 151 8.78 -10.89 13.51
N LEU A 152 8.47 -9.64 13.19
CA LEU A 152 7.33 -9.28 12.37
C LEU A 152 7.41 -9.89 10.96
N GLN A 153 8.60 -10.04 10.38
CA GLN A 153 8.76 -10.72 9.10
C GLN A 153 8.33 -12.20 9.16
N THR A 154 8.46 -12.85 10.32
CA THR A 154 8.07 -14.26 10.51
C THR A 154 6.54 -14.41 10.56
N ILE A 155 5.84 -13.51 11.25
CA ILE A 155 4.37 -13.57 11.44
C ILE A 155 3.59 -12.67 10.47
N GLY A 156 4.28 -11.82 9.71
CA GLY A 156 3.70 -10.81 8.86
C GLY A 156 2.75 -11.33 7.79
N PRO A 157 3.04 -12.46 7.10
CA PRO A 157 2.07 -13.06 6.16
C PRO A 157 0.74 -13.44 6.82
N GLU A 158 0.76 -13.97 8.04
CA GLU A 158 -0.44 -14.30 8.81
C GLU A 158 -1.20 -13.03 9.22
N LEU A 159 -0.48 -12.03 9.73
CA LEU A 159 -1.07 -10.74 10.07
C LEU A 159 -1.67 -10.05 8.83
N LEU A 160 -1.05 -10.15 7.65
CA LEU A 160 -1.62 -9.61 6.41
C LEU A 160 -2.90 -10.36 6.01
N ALA A 161 -2.91 -11.69 6.11
CA ALA A 161 -4.10 -12.50 5.82
C ALA A 161 -5.25 -12.16 6.78
N SER A 162 -4.93 -11.91 8.05
CA SER A 162 -5.91 -11.55 9.08
C SER A 162 -6.68 -10.26 8.78
N LEU A 163 -6.06 -9.30 8.06
CA LEU A 163 -6.71 -8.05 7.65
C LEU A 163 -7.96 -8.30 6.80
N GLY A 164 -7.99 -9.39 6.03
CA GLY A 164 -9.14 -9.79 5.21
C GLY A 164 -10.35 -10.30 6.01
N ASN A 165 -10.18 -10.56 7.30
CA ASN A 165 -11.25 -10.98 8.20
C ASN A 165 -12.01 -9.80 8.82
N VAL A 166 -11.49 -8.59 8.65
CA VAL A 166 -12.13 -7.37 9.11
C VAL A 166 -12.74 -6.65 7.92
N VAL A 167 -14.04 -6.41 7.97
CA VAL A 167 -14.77 -5.71 6.90
C VAL A 167 -15.11 -4.30 7.37
N PRO A 168 -14.51 -3.26 6.79
CA PRO A 168 -14.95 -1.89 7.01
C PRO A 168 -16.39 -1.71 6.53
N PRO A 169 -17.21 -0.90 7.21
CA PRO A 169 -18.54 -0.59 6.72
C PRO A 169 -18.43 0.01 5.31
N SER A 170 -19.30 -0.45 4.40
CA SER A 170 -19.29 -0.09 2.98
C SER A 170 -19.54 1.40 2.69
N SER A 171 -19.80 2.22 3.72
CA SER A 171 -19.90 3.67 3.62
C SER A 171 -18.53 4.26 3.32
N ILE A 172 -18.23 4.38 2.03
CA ILE A 172 -17.12 5.19 1.51
C ILE A 172 -17.33 6.61 2.02
N PHE A 173 -16.35 7.18 2.73
CA PHE A 173 -16.38 8.60 3.09
C PHE A 173 -16.34 9.43 1.80
N PRO A 174 -17.46 10.07 1.38
CA PRO A 174 -17.60 10.61 0.03
C PRO A 174 -16.71 11.83 -0.21
N SER A 175 -16.26 12.49 0.86
CA SER A 175 -15.22 13.51 0.85
C SER A 175 -14.46 13.44 2.16
N ILE A 176 -13.13 13.34 2.14
CA ILE A 176 -12.35 13.51 3.37
C ILE A 176 -12.27 14.99 3.66
N ASN A 177 -13.20 15.47 4.46
CA ASN A 177 -12.85 16.51 5.41
C ASN A 177 -12.23 15.79 6.61
N THR A 178 -10.93 15.94 6.84
CA THR A 178 -10.25 15.26 7.96
C THR A 178 -10.86 15.64 9.31
N ALA A 179 -11.46 16.83 9.42
CA ALA A 179 -12.20 17.26 10.61
C ALA A 179 -13.53 16.50 10.82
N ALA A 180 -14.03 15.80 9.80
CA ALA A 180 -15.25 15.00 9.85
C ALA A 180 -14.99 13.49 9.94
N LEU A 181 -13.71 13.06 10.01
CA LEU A 181 -13.39 11.66 10.20
C LEU A 181 -13.79 11.23 11.63
N PRO A 182 -14.54 10.13 11.79
CA PRO A 182 -14.86 9.62 13.12
C PRO A 182 -13.57 9.17 13.81
N SER A 183 -13.47 9.36 15.12
CA SER A 183 -12.29 8.95 15.90
C SER A 183 -12.15 7.42 15.97
N GLU A 184 -13.26 6.69 15.91
CA GLU A 184 -13.32 5.24 15.96
C GLU A 184 -14.39 4.73 14.99
N LEU A 185 -14.17 3.54 14.43
CA LEU A 185 -15.13 2.87 13.55
C LEU A 185 -15.36 1.43 14.02
N GLU A 186 -16.62 1.02 14.06
CA GLU A 186 -17.00 -0.36 14.30
C GLU A 186 -16.84 -1.18 13.01
N LEU A 187 -16.18 -2.32 13.12
CA LEU A 187 -15.84 -3.22 12.03
C LEU A 187 -16.38 -4.61 12.33
N HIS A 188 -16.81 -5.33 11.30
CA HIS A 188 -17.28 -6.71 11.45
C HIS A 188 -16.10 -7.68 11.32
N ILE A 189 -16.02 -8.64 12.26
CA ILE A 189 -15.03 -9.72 12.25
C ILE A 189 -15.69 -10.99 11.71
N ARG A 190 -15.22 -11.45 10.55
CA ARG A 190 -15.72 -12.66 9.88
C ARG A 190 -15.41 -13.93 10.66
N ASP A 191 -14.17 -14.03 11.16
CA ASP A 191 -13.68 -15.19 11.88
C ASP A 191 -13.36 -14.81 13.32
N ARG A 192 -14.24 -15.23 14.23
CA ARG A 192 -14.15 -14.92 15.66
C ARG A 192 -13.18 -15.83 16.40
N SER A 193 -12.62 -16.85 15.74
CA SER A 193 -11.68 -17.80 16.35
C SER A 193 -10.24 -17.30 16.35
N GLN A 194 -9.98 -16.15 15.70
CA GLN A 194 -8.63 -15.63 15.56
C GLN A 194 -8.08 -15.09 16.88
N PRO A 195 -6.77 -15.26 17.11
CA PRO A 195 -6.13 -14.66 18.27
C PRO A 195 -6.27 -13.14 18.22
N LEU A 196 -6.40 -12.52 19.39
CA LEU A 196 -6.58 -11.06 19.52
C LEU A 196 -5.42 -10.30 18.86
N GLU A 197 -4.22 -10.89 18.86
CA GLU A 197 -3.00 -10.37 18.26
C GLU A 197 -3.11 -10.18 16.76
N ALA A 198 -3.87 -11.04 16.07
CA ALA A 198 -4.11 -10.97 14.64
C ALA A 198 -5.20 -9.95 14.27
N ILE A 199 -5.96 -9.44 15.24
CA ILE A 199 -6.94 -8.38 14.98
C ILE A 199 -6.18 -7.05 14.78
N PRO A 200 -6.44 -6.32 13.68
CA PRO A 200 -5.78 -5.05 13.39
C PRO A 200 -5.99 -4.06 14.54
N THR A 201 -4.97 -3.24 14.76
CA THR A 201 -4.96 -2.26 15.86
C THR A 201 -5.65 -0.95 15.48
N HIS A 202 -5.59 -0.56 14.21
CA HIS A 202 -6.03 0.74 13.73
C HIS A 202 -6.69 0.60 12.36
N LEU A 203 -7.49 1.61 11.99
CA LEU A 203 -7.99 1.79 10.65
C LEU A 203 -7.35 3.03 10.02
N LEU A 204 -6.49 2.84 9.03
CA LEU A 204 -5.83 3.94 8.35
C LEU A 204 -6.78 4.55 7.30
N CYS A 205 -7.04 5.85 7.39
CA CYS A 205 -7.71 6.60 6.34
C CYS A 205 -6.66 7.21 5.42
N VAL A 206 -6.40 6.55 4.30
CA VAL A 206 -5.34 6.90 3.34
C VAL A 206 -5.88 7.83 2.26
N PHE A 207 -5.20 8.94 2.04
CA PHE A 207 -5.66 9.97 1.11
C PHE A 207 -4.55 10.83 0.52
N ASN A 208 -4.84 11.48 -0.59
CA ASN A 208 -3.92 12.42 -1.22
C ASN A 208 -4.21 13.84 -0.74
N PRO A 209 -3.33 14.47 0.06
CA PRO A 209 -3.53 15.84 0.53
C PRO A 209 -3.54 16.87 -0.61
N HIS A 210 -2.99 16.53 -1.77
CA HIS A 210 -2.89 17.43 -2.94
C HIS A 210 -4.06 17.30 -3.92
N ALA A 211 -4.91 16.29 -3.79
CA ALA A 211 -6.05 16.07 -4.68
C ALA A 211 -7.26 16.99 -4.38
N GLY A 212 -7.10 17.93 -3.44
CA GLY A 212 -8.13 18.90 -3.06
C GLY A 212 -9.33 18.26 -2.36
N LYS A 213 -10.44 19.02 -2.27
CA LYS A 213 -11.66 18.61 -1.54
C LYS A 213 -12.38 17.38 -2.12
N ALA A 214 -12.03 16.99 -3.35
CA ALA A 214 -12.64 15.85 -4.05
C ALA A 214 -11.91 14.52 -3.78
N SER A 215 -10.81 14.51 -3.01
CA SER A 215 -10.11 13.27 -2.70
C SER A 215 -10.97 12.37 -1.82
N LYS A 216 -11.29 11.19 -2.32
CA LYS A 216 -11.89 10.12 -1.52
C LYS A 216 -10.83 9.43 -0.69
N GLY A 217 -11.22 9.03 0.51
CA GLY A 217 -10.39 8.27 1.43
C GLY A 217 -10.55 6.79 1.23
N HIS A 218 -9.47 6.06 1.41
CA HIS A 218 -9.48 4.61 1.44
C HIS A 218 -9.16 4.14 2.85
N LEU A 219 -10.01 3.26 3.39
CA LEU A 219 -9.81 2.69 4.72
C LEU A 219 -9.02 1.39 4.62
N PHE A 220 -7.92 1.30 5.37
CA PHE A 220 -7.07 0.12 5.44
C PHE A 220 -6.95 -0.34 6.90
N PRO A 221 -7.44 -1.52 7.27
CA PRO A 221 -7.12 -2.08 8.57
C PRO A 221 -5.60 -2.34 8.65
N ALA A 222 -4.98 -2.06 9.80
CA ALA A 222 -3.54 -2.22 9.96
C ALA A 222 -3.09 -2.50 11.40
N HIS A 223 -1.99 -3.22 11.51
CA HIS A 223 -1.14 -3.34 12.69
C HIS A 223 -0.14 -2.19 12.68
N SER A 224 -0.37 -1.19 13.51
CA SER A 224 0.46 0.02 13.62
C SER A 224 1.93 -0.32 13.81
N LEU A 225 2.23 -1.33 14.63
CA LEU A 225 3.60 -1.81 14.88
C LEU A 225 4.32 -2.28 13.61
N VAL A 226 3.61 -2.90 12.66
CA VAL A 226 4.20 -3.31 11.37
C VAL A 226 4.66 -2.12 10.55
N LEU A 227 3.86 -1.05 10.52
CA LEU A 227 4.22 0.16 9.78
C LEU A 227 5.29 0.96 10.53
N ALA A 228 5.10 1.20 11.83
CA ALA A 228 5.98 2.04 12.65
C ALA A 228 7.40 1.47 12.78
N SER A 229 7.56 0.15 12.82
CA SER A 229 8.88 -0.51 12.85
C SER A 229 9.70 -0.33 11.57
N GLN A 230 9.08 0.12 10.47
CA GLN A 230 9.72 0.19 9.17
C GLN A 230 9.62 1.58 8.50
N CYS A 231 8.84 2.49 9.09
CA CYS A 231 8.52 3.80 8.53
C CYS A 231 8.84 4.89 9.56
N SER A 232 9.94 5.61 9.39
CA SER A 232 10.40 6.62 10.35
C SER A 232 9.53 7.87 10.41
N LYS A 233 8.66 8.09 9.41
CA LYS A 233 7.69 9.19 9.37
C LYS A 233 6.24 8.71 9.55
N PHE A 234 6.05 7.48 10.02
CA PHE A 234 4.71 7.01 10.36
C PHE A 234 4.14 7.83 11.52
N PRO A 235 2.86 8.21 11.50
CA PRO A 235 2.25 8.95 12.60
C PRO A 235 2.43 8.20 13.92
N GLN A 236 2.82 8.93 14.96
CA GLN A 236 2.82 8.39 16.31
C GLN A 236 1.37 8.14 16.72
N VAL A 237 0.99 6.87 16.76
CA VAL A 237 -0.30 6.42 17.25
C VAL A 237 -0.12 5.86 18.64
N GLY A 238 -1.05 6.16 19.54
CA GLY A 238 -1.03 5.61 20.89
C GLY A 238 -1.32 4.10 20.90
N PRO A 239 -1.23 3.46 22.07
CA PRO A 239 -1.67 2.08 22.24
C PRO A 239 -3.15 1.95 21.85
N ALA A 240 -3.47 1.01 20.96
CA ALA A 240 -4.86 0.71 20.63
C ALA A 240 -5.40 -0.37 21.55
N THR A 241 -6.49 -0.06 22.27
CA THR A 241 -7.25 -1.07 22.99
C THR A 241 -8.12 -1.83 22.00
N ARG A 242 -7.84 -3.11 21.80
CA ARG A 242 -8.66 -3.99 20.96
C ARG A 242 -9.75 -4.59 21.83
N ILE A 243 -10.99 -4.14 21.62
CA ILE A 243 -12.17 -4.72 22.26
C ILE A 243 -12.95 -5.47 21.18
N VAL A 244 -13.17 -6.76 21.43
CA VAL A 244 -13.97 -7.63 20.56
C VAL A 244 -15.29 -7.90 21.27
N ASP A 245 -16.38 -7.47 20.65
CA ASP A 245 -17.71 -7.90 21.04
C ASP A 245 -17.96 -9.28 20.42
N HIS A 246 -17.78 -10.33 21.21
CA HIS A 246 -17.95 -11.72 20.76
C HIS A 246 -19.40 -12.06 20.41
N GLU A 247 -20.38 -11.37 20.98
CA GLU A 247 -21.81 -11.59 20.69
C GLU A 247 -22.12 -11.05 19.29
N ARG A 248 -21.74 -9.79 19.03
CA ARG A 248 -21.97 -9.11 17.76
C ARG A 248 -20.97 -9.50 16.67
N GLY A 249 -19.82 -10.02 17.04
CA GLY A 249 -18.71 -10.25 16.12
C GLY A 249 -18.17 -8.95 15.55
N THR A 250 -18.02 -7.94 16.40
CA THR A 250 -17.55 -6.62 15.98
C THR A 250 -16.37 -6.16 16.82
N THR A 251 -15.58 -5.25 16.27
CA THR A 251 -14.51 -4.55 17.00
C THR A 251 -14.52 -3.08 16.65
N ARG A 252 -14.14 -2.22 17.59
CA ARG A 252 -14.05 -0.77 17.36
C ARG A 252 -12.58 -0.41 17.29
N LEU A 253 -12.16 0.14 16.16
CA LEU A 253 -10.77 0.55 15.94
C LEU A 253 -10.65 2.06 15.79
N PRO A 254 -9.60 2.69 16.35
CA PRO A 254 -9.29 4.08 16.10
C PRO A 254 -8.98 4.32 14.62
N VAL A 255 -9.52 5.43 14.08
CA VAL A 255 -9.27 5.85 12.70
C VAL A 255 -8.10 6.84 12.67
N VAL A 256 -7.08 6.52 11.88
CA VAL A 256 -5.85 7.32 11.79
C VAL A 256 -5.77 7.93 10.39
N PRO A 257 -5.81 9.27 10.24
CA PRO A 257 -5.58 9.90 8.95
C PRO A 257 -4.13 9.69 8.52
N LEU A 258 -3.92 9.17 7.31
CA LEU A 258 -2.61 8.92 6.72
C LEU A 258 -2.48 9.61 5.35
N PRO A 259 -1.96 10.85 5.30
CA PRO A 259 -1.72 11.53 4.04
C PRO A 259 -0.57 10.86 3.29
N VAL A 260 -0.82 10.45 2.05
CA VAL A 260 0.20 9.88 1.16
C VAL A 260 0.10 10.50 -0.24
N PRO A 261 1.22 10.68 -0.97
CA PRO A 261 1.18 11.26 -2.31
C PRO A 261 0.33 10.48 -3.32
N HIS A 262 0.25 9.16 -3.19
CA HIS A 262 -0.43 8.30 -4.16
C HIS A 262 -1.23 7.16 -3.48
N PRO A 263 -2.49 7.40 -3.06
CA PRO A 263 -3.30 6.42 -2.33
C PRO A 263 -3.49 5.08 -3.05
N ALA A 264 -3.63 5.10 -4.38
CA ALA A 264 -3.89 3.89 -5.16
C ALA A 264 -2.75 2.85 -5.10
N SER A 265 -1.51 3.27 -4.83
CA SER A 265 -0.37 2.33 -4.66
C SER A 265 -0.11 1.96 -3.20
N PHE A 266 -0.83 2.55 -2.24
CA PHE A 266 -0.60 2.28 -0.81
C PHE A 266 -0.89 0.82 -0.45
N GLY A 267 -1.91 0.19 -1.05
CA GLY A 267 -2.23 -1.23 -0.80
C GLY A 267 -1.04 -2.16 -1.07
N PHE A 268 -0.29 -1.92 -2.15
CA PHE A 268 0.91 -2.70 -2.48
C PHE A 268 2.04 -2.47 -1.49
N LEU A 269 2.26 -1.21 -1.09
CA LEU A 269 3.23 -0.88 -0.06
C LEU A 269 2.87 -1.51 1.29
N ASN A 270 1.60 -1.44 1.69
CA ASN A 270 1.13 -2.06 2.91
C ASN A 270 1.42 -3.57 2.88
N ALA A 271 1.02 -4.29 1.83
CA ALA A 271 1.31 -5.72 1.68
C ALA A 271 2.82 -6.03 1.73
N TYR A 272 3.66 -5.17 1.16
CA TYR A 272 5.12 -5.30 1.26
C TYR A 272 5.61 -5.16 2.70
N LEU A 273 5.14 -4.17 3.46
CA LEU A 273 5.57 -3.96 4.84
C LEU A 273 5.27 -5.18 5.73
N TYR A 274 4.22 -5.94 5.45
CA TYR A 274 3.97 -7.21 6.15
C TYR A 274 4.87 -8.35 5.68
N THR A 275 5.07 -8.50 4.38
CA THR A 275 5.66 -9.73 3.81
C THR A 275 7.15 -9.63 3.53
N ARG A 276 7.68 -8.41 3.38
CA ARG A 276 9.05 -8.11 2.93
C ARG A 276 9.43 -8.79 1.62
N ARG A 277 8.43 -9.16 0.80
CA ARG A 277 8.62 -9.91 -0.44
C ARG A 277 8.88 -8.99 -1.63
N ILE A 278 10.15 -8.71 -1.87
CA ILE A 278 10.60 -7.89 -3.01
C ILE A 278 10.22 -8.49 -4.36
N ASP A 279 10.14 -9.82 -4.44
CA ASP A 279 9.74 -10.54 -5.65
C ASP A 279 8.28 -10.24 -6.02
N LYS A 280 7.39 -10.13 -5.02
CA LYS A 280 5.99 -9.74 -5.22
C LYS A 280 5.85 -8.27 -5.59
N VAL A 281 6.69 -7.41 -5.03
CA VAL A 281 6.74 -5.99 -5.43
C VAL A 281 7.15 -5.88 -6.89
N LEU A 282 8.25 -6.51 -7.28
CA LEU A 282 8.72 -6.46 -8.67
C LEU A 282 7.69 -7.03 -9.64
N ALA A 283 7.07 -8.18 -9.32
CA ALA A 283 6.01 -8.77 -10.15
C ALA A 283 4.75 -7.88 -10.26
N THR A 284 4.46 -7.08 -9.23
CA THR A 284 3.34 -6.12 -9.25
C THR A 284 3.67 -4.90 -10.12
N LEU A 285 4.91 -4.42 -10.05
CA LEU A 285 5.36 -3.23 -10.80
C LEU A 285 5.65 -3.54 -12.27
N ILE A 286 6.13 -4.76 -12.56
CA ILE A 286 6.51 -5.25 -13.89
C ILE A 286 5.70 -6.54 -14.18
N PRO A 287 4.39 -6.43 -14.50
CA PRO A 287 3.49 -7.57 -14.62
C PRO A 287 3.63 -8.28 -15.97
N LEU A 288 4.80 -8.84 -16.24
CA LEU A 288 5.04 -9.63 -17.45
C LEU A 288 4.45 -11.05 -17.33
N PRO A 289 3.98 -11.65 -18.45
CA PRO A 289 3.55 -13.04 -18.46
C PRO A 289 4.66 -13.98 -17.98
N THR A 290 4.29 -15.02 -17.23
CA THR A 290 5.23 -16.00 -16.67
C THR A 290 6.11 -16.65 -17.75
N GLN A 291 5.56 -16.90 -18.95
CA GLN A 291 6.29 -17.49 -20.07
C GLN A 291 7.41 -16.55 -20.56
N THR A 292 7.14 -15.25 -20.60
CA THR A 292 8.12 -14.22 -20.99
C THR A 292 9.26 -14.15 -19.99
N LEU A 293 8.95 -14.17 -18.69
CA LEU A 293 9.95 -14.18 -17.62
C LEU A 293 10.82 -15.46 -17.66
N ALA A 294 10.20 -16.62 -17.89
CA ALA A 294 10.92 -17.89 -18.03
C ALA A 294 11.90 -17.87 -19.22
N GLY A 295 11.46 -17.32 -20.37
CA GLY A 295 12.32 -17.18 -21.55
C GLY A 295 13.52 -16.27 -21.31
N ILE A 296 13.31 -15.13 -20.64
CA ILE A 296 14.39 -14.21 -20.25
C ILE A 296 15.36 -14.90 -19.28
N SER A 297 14.83 -15.58 -18.25
CA SER A 297 15.66 -16.29 -17.27
C SER A 297 16.52 -17.38 -17.91
N ALA A 298 15.97 -18.14 -18.87
CA ALA A 298 16.72 -19.16 -19.60
C ALA A 298 17.81 -18.54 -20.48
N GLY A 299 17.51 -17.40 -21.13
CA GLY A 299 18.49 -16.67 -21.95
C GLY A 299 19.64 -16.09 -21.14
N MET A 300 19.38 -15.66 -19.89
CA MET A 300 20.42 -15.09 -19.01
C MET A 300 21.40 -16.12 -18.46
N ALA A 301 21.06 -17.41 -18.41
CA ALA A 301 21.96 -18.45 -17.92
C ALA A 301 23.28 -18.53 -18.72
N ASN A 302 23.27 -18.01 -19.96
CA ASN A 302 24.40 -18.07 -20.89
C ASN A 302 25.00 -16.69 -21.22
N GLN A 303 24.60 -15.61 -20.53
CA GLN A 303 25.04 -14.25 -20.83
C GLN A 303 25.50 -13.52 -19.55
N PRO A 304 26.47 -12.58 -19.65
CA PRO A 304 26.88 -11.77 -18.52
C PRO A 304 25.71 -10.94 -17.97
N VAL A 305 25.73 -10.71 -16.65
CA VAL A 305 24.67 -10.11 -15.81
C VAL A 305 24.13 -8.75 -16.31
N CYS A 306 24.83 -8.08 -17.24
CA CYS A 306 24.48 -6.76 -17.78
C CYS A 306 23.26 -6.75 -18.74
N GLY A 307 22.66 -7.90 -19.06
CA GLY A 307 21.59 -8.02 -20.07
C GLY A 307 20.14 -7.96 -19.58
N ALA A 308 19.88 -7.91 -18.26
CA ALA A 308 18.52 -8.08 -17.74
C ALA A 308 17.56 -6.92 -18.12
N ILE A 309 18.01 -5.67 -17.96
CA ILE A 309 17.17 -4.48 -18.18
C ILE A 309 16.72 -4.38 -19.64
N PRO A 310 17.61 -4.45 -20.67
CA PRO A 310 17.18 -4.38 -22.07
C PRO A 310 16.21 -5.48 -22.49
N GLN A 311 16.37 -6.70 -21.95
CA GLN A 311 15.47 -7.81 -22.27
C GLN A 311 14.08 -7.61 -21.64
N LEU A 312 14.03 -7.14 -20.38
CA LEU A 312 12.79 -6.83 -19.68
C LEU A 312 12.08 -5.62 -20.29
N SER A 313 12.83 -4.57 -20.67
CA SER A 313 12.27 -3.38 -21.32
C SER A 313 11.67 -3.73 -22.68
N ALA A 314 12.38 -4.50 -23.51
CA ALA A 314 11.87 -4.96 -24.80
C ALA A 314 10.65 -5.90 -24.66
N ALA A 315 10.60 -6.71 -23.59
CA ALA A 315 9.42 -7.51 -23.28
C ALA A 315 8.21 -6.64 -22.89
N MET A 316 8.43 -5.63 -22.05
CA MET A 316 7.41 -4.66 -21.65
C MET A 316 6.89 -3.86 -22.86
N ALA A 317 7.78 -3.36 -23.69
CA ALA A 317 7.46 -2.61 -24.92
C ALA A 317 6.61 -3.42 -25.91
N ARG A 318 6.86 -4.73 -26.02
CA ARG A 318 6.08 -5.64 -26.89
C ARG A 318 4.73 -6.02 -26.28
N THR A 319 4.63 -6.06 -24.95
CA THR A 319 3.45 -6.56 -24.24
C THR A 319 2.42 -5.45 -23.97
N PHE A 320 2.90 -4.22 -23.72
CA PHE A 320 2.06 -3.10 -23.28
C PHE A 320 2.04 -1.98 -24.31
N THR A 321 0.88 -1.32 -24.43
CA THR A 321 0.76 -0.07 -25.18
C THR A 321 1.49 1.06 -24.45
N MET A 322 1.84 2.12 -25.17
CA MET A 322 2.44 3.34 -24.59
C MET A 322 1.65 3.86 -23.39
N LEU A 323 0.31 3.92 -23.49
CA LEU A 323 -0.54 4.38 -22.39
C LEU A 323 -0.44 3.46 -21.16
N ALA A 324 -0.44 2.14 -21.37
CA ALA A 324 -0.28 1.19 -20.28
C ALA A 324 1.09 1.30 -19.61
N LEU A 325 2.16 1.55 -20.38
CA LEU A 325 3.49 1.82 -19.84
C LEU A 325 3.54 3.10 -19.00
N LEU A 326 2.90 4.18 -19.46
CA LEU A 326 2.78 5.42 -18.69
C LEU A 326 1.98 5.22 -17.40
N ASP A 327 0.90 4.45 -17.45
CA ASP A 327 0.14 4.08 -16.25
C ASP A 327 1.02 3.28 -15.26
N ARG A 328 1.85 2.35 -15.76
CA ARG A 328 2.80 1.59 -14.93
C ARG A 328 3.84 2.51 -14.30
N ALA A 329 4.41 3.43 -15.07
CA ALA A 329 5.33 4.44 -14.54
C ALA A 329 4.65 5.28 -13.44
N GLY A 330 3.40 5.69 -13.63
CA GLY A 330 2.61 6.36 -12.60
C GLY A 330 2.50 5.56 -11.29
N VAL A 331 2.26 4.25 -11.37
CA VAL A 331 2.20 3.37 -10.19
C VAL A 331 3.56 3.23 -9.50
N ILE A 332 4.65 3.03 -10.25
CA ILE A 332 6.01 2.91 -9.70
C ILE A 332 6.41 4.20 -8.99
N HIS A 333 6.24 5.35 -9.66
CA HIS A 333 6.52 6.66 -9.08
C HIS A 333 5.64 6.94 -7.86
N GLY A 334 4.36 6.55 -7.90
CA GLY A 334 3.44 6.65 -6.78
C GLY A 334 3.90 5.82 -5.57
N MET A 335 4.37 4.59 -5.79
CA MET A 335 4.92 3.74 -4.74
C MET A 335 6.20 4.34 -4.14
N TRP A 336 7.15 4.79 -4.98
CA TRP A 336 8.35 5.51 -4.54
C TRP A 336 8.01 6.75 -3.70
N SER A 337 7.03 7.54 -4.15
CA SER A 337 6.58 8.75 -3.44
C SER A 337 5.99 8.42 -2.07
N ASN A 338 5.20 7.34 -1.97
CA ASN A 338 4.66 6.88 -0.69
C ASN A 338 5.77 6.40 0.24
N CYS A 339 6.74 5.62 -0.25
CA CYS A 339 7.89 5.18 0.55
C CYS A 339 8.66 6.38 1.12
N LYS A 340 8.88 7.41 0.29
CA LYS A 340 9.56 8.64 0.70
C LYS A 340 8.76 9.43 1.75
N ALA A 341 7.44 9.51 1.57
CA ALA A 341 6.55 10.21 2.49
C ALA A 341 6.51 9.53 3.87
N LEU A 342 6.49 8.20 3.90
CA LEU A 342 6.45 7.40 5.14
C LEU A 342 7.84 7.17 5.76
N GLY A 343 8.92 7.48 5.03
CA GLY A 343 10.28 7.24 5.50
C GLY A 343 10.58 5.74 5.62
N VAL A 344 10.28 4.97 4.58
CA VAL A 344 10.52 3.52 4.58
C VAL A 344 12.01 3.21 4.58
N ASP A 345 12.47 2.54 5.64
CA ASP A 345 13.86 2.16 5.84
C ASP A 345 14.11 0.73 5.32
N ASP A 346 14.30 0.61 4.00
CA ASP A 346 14.61 -0.67 3.37
C ASP A 346 15.38 -0.54 2.06
N GLU A 347 16.69 -0.77 2.12
CA GLU A 347 17.60 -0.81 0.98
C GLU A 347 17.09 -1.66 -0.20
N ARG A 348 16.52 -2.84 0.10
CA ARG A 348 16.13 -3.80 -0.94
C ARG A 348 14.93 -3.30 -1.71
N LEU A 349 13.97 -2.67 -1.02
CA LEU A 349 12.80 -2.06 -1.65
C LEU A 349 13.21 -0.91 -2.57
N TRP A 350 14.11 -0.03 -2.11
CA TRP A 350 14.60 1.09 -2.91
C TRP A 350 15.26 0.62 -4.21
N LYS A 351 16.14 -0.39 -4.15
CA LYS A 351 16.76 -1.00 -5.34
C LYS A 351 15.74 -1.59 -6.32
N VAL A 352 14.69 -2.21 -5.81
CA VAL A 352 13.62 -2.79 -6.65
C VAL A 352 12.80 -1.70 -7.34
N LEU A 353 12.52 -0.59 -6.65
CA LEU A 353 11.83 0.56 -7.23
C LEU A 353 12.67 1.24 -8.31
N GLU A 354 13.97 1.40 -8.09
CA GLU A 354 14.92 1.91 -9.08
C GLU A 354 14.98 1.00 -10.31
N LEU A 355 15.15 -0.31 -10.10
CA LEU A 355 15.17 -1.30 -11.19
C LEU A 355 13.86 -1.28 -12.00
N ALA A 356 12.70 -1.29 -11.33
CA ALA A 356 11.40 -1.23 -12.01
C ALA A 356 11.24 0.07 -12.81
N TRP A 357 11.74 1.19 -12.28
CA TRP A 357 11.76 2.47 -12.97
C TRP A 357 12.62 2.44 -14.24
N ASP A 358 13.84 1.93 -14.14
CA ASP A 358 14.76 1.83 -15.28
C ASP A 358 14.16 0.95 -16.39
N ILE A 359 13.53 -0.17 -16.03
CA ILE A 359 12.84 -1.05 -16.98
C ILE A 359 11.70 -0.33 -17.70
N VAL A 360 10.83 0.38 -16.97
CA VAL A 360 9.66 1.04 -17.59
C VAL A 360 10.07 2.24 -18.43
N VAL A 361 11.07 3.03 -18.01
CA VAL A 361 11.59 4.17 -18.77
C VAL A 361 12.27 3.70 -20.06
N ALA A 362 13.04 2.62 -19.99
CA ALA A 362 13.62 2.00 -21.19
C ALA A 362 12.53 1.49 -22.14
N ALA A 363 11.49 0.82 -21.62
CA ALA A 363 10.38 0.33 -22.45
C ALA A 363 9.60 1.47 -23.13
N ILE A 364 9.39 2.58 -22.43
CA ILE A 364 8.78 3.79 -23.00
C ILE A 364 9.68 4.36 -24.09
N SER A 365 11.00 4.40 -23.86
CA SER A 365 11.96 4.89 -24.86
C SER A 365 11.96 4.02 -26.12
N ASP A 366 11.90 2.69 -25.98
CA ASP A 366 11.89 1.72 -27.07
C ASP A 366 10.61 1.76 -27.92
N THR A 367 9.49 2.22 -27.35
CA THR A 367 8.19 2.30 -28.05
C THR A 367 8.01 3.60 -28.83
N LEU A 368 8.94 4.54 -28.71
CA LEU A 368 8.86 5.83 -29.39
C LEU A 368 9.45 5.76 -30.81
N PRO A 369 8.77 6.31 -31.83
CA PRO A 369 9.33 6.38 -33.18
C PRO A 369 10.63 7.20 -33.19
N SER A 370 11.65 6.73 -33.91
CA SER A 370 12.98 7.35 -34.03
C SER A 370 12.98 8.83 -34.48
N HIS A 371 11.86 9.33 -35.00
CA HIS A 371 11.69 10.71 -35.46
C HIS A 371 10.88 11.61 -34.50
N SER A 372 10.49 11.11 -33.33
CA SER A 372 9.80 11.91 -32.31
C SER A 372 10.84 12.73 -31.54
N TYR A 373 10.97 14.02 -31.86
CA TYR A 373 11.86 14.92 -31.13
C TYR A 373 11.36 15.14 -29.70
N PHE A 374 12.09 14.59 -28.74
CA PHE A 374 11.94 14.96 -27.33
C PHE A 374 12.84 16.14 -27.01
N ALA A 375 12.25 17.18 -26.41
CA ALA A 375 13.02 18.16 -25.67
C ALA A 375 13.47 17.52 -24.36
N PHE A 376 14.61 16.81 -24.39
CA PHE A 376 15.25 16.32 -23.19
C PHE A 376 15.74 17.51 -22.38
N LYS A 377 15.11 17.74 -21.22
CA LYS A 377 15.79 18.47 -20.15
C LYS A 377 16.61 17.44 -19.38
N PRO A 378 17.83 17.78 -18.91
CA PRO A 378 18.77 16.83 -18.29
C PRO A 378 18.25 16.09 -17.05
N HIS A 379 17.03 16.39 -16.56
CA HIS A 379 16.46 15.79 -15.36
C HIS A 379 15.04 15.23 -15.51
N ASN A 380 14.28 15.62 -16.55
CA ASN A 380 12.85 15.27 -16.68
C ASN A 380 12.50 14.84 -18.10
N LEU A 381 11.67 13.80 -18.20
CA LEU A 381 10.97 13.45 -19.43
C LEU A 381 9.63 14.18 -19.47
N ILE A 382 9.38 14.90 -20.57
CA ILE A 382 8.18 15.72 -20.75
C ILE A 382 7.34 15.11 -21.87
N PHE A 383 6.09 14.77 -21.56
CA PHE A 383 5.10 14.34 -22.55
C PHE A 383 3.99 15.39 -22.71
N ALA A 384 3.68 15.76 -23.95
CA ALA A 384 2.57 16.66 -24.28
C ALA A 384 1.57 15.96 -25.23
N PHE A 385 0.28 16.01 -24.91
CA PHE A 385 -0.80 15.34 -25.65
C PHE A 385 -1.94 16.33 -25.99
N GLY A 386 -1.90 16.98 -27.17
CA GLY A 386 -2.89 18.01 -27.58
C GLY A 386 -3.71 17.65 -28.84
N PRO A 387 -4.89 18.26 -29.06
CA PRO A 387 -5.69 18.08 -30.27
C PRO A 387 -5.15 18.85 -31.48
N VAL A 388 -5.39 18.31 -32.68
CA VAL A 388 -4.91 18.79 -33.99
C VAL A 388 -5.49 20.16 -34.33
N SER A 389 -4.62 21.13 -34.63
CA SER A 389 -4.98 22.35 -35.38
C SER A 389 -4.36 22.24 -36.77
N SER A 390 -5.19 22.37 -37.80
CA SER A 390 -4.86 22.22 -39.21
C SER A 390 -4.02 23.40 -39.73
N HIS A 391 -2.72 23.46 -39.43
CA HIS A 391 -1.75 24.30 -40.15
C HIS A 391 -0.45 23.52 -40.37
N PRO A 392 0.23 23.67 -41.53
CA PRO A 392 1.32 22.81 -41.94
C PRO A 392 2.64 23.25 -41.29
N ARG A 393 2.88 22.81 -40.06
CA ARG A 393 4.25 22.61 -39.53
C ARG A 393 4.28 21.28 -38.78
N GLN A 394 5.21 20.43 -39.22
CA GLN A 394 5.30 19.02 -38.86
C GLN A 394 5.56 18.83 -37.36
N HIS A 395 4.52 18.37 -36.65
CA HIS A 395 4.64 17.69 -35.36
C HIS A 395 3.61 16.56 -35.33
N VAL A 396 4.07 15.36 -34.98
CA VAL A 396 3.24 14.17 -34.90
C VAL A 396 2.61 14.10 -33.50
N PHE A 397 1.28 14.02 -33.43
CA PHE A 397 0.53 13.94 -32.19
C PHE A 397 -0.40 12.72 -32.21
N VAL A 398 -0.60 12.10 -31.04
CA VAL A 398 -1.50 10.96 -30.86
C VAL A 398 -2.62 11.36 -29.90
N THR A 399 -3.87 11.25 -30.36
CA THR A 399 -5.10 11.57 -29.59
C THR A 399 -5.81 10.31 -29.11
N PHE A 400 -6.26 10.29 -27.86
CA PHE A 400 -7.09 9.21 -27.31
C PHE A 400 -8.22 9.72 -26.40
N PRO A 401 -9.33 8.97 -26.28
CA PRO A 401 -10.45 9.26 -25.37
C PRO A 401 -10.08 9.01 -23.90
N PRO A 402 -10.81 9.60 -22.93
CA PRO A 402 -10.54 9.42 -21.50
C PRO A 402 -10.73 7.96 -21.05
N PRO A 403 -9.97 7.50 -20.04
CA PRO A 403 -10.13 6.14 -19.51
C PRO A 403 -11.51 5.99 -18.88
N ALA A 404 -12.22 4.92 -19.25
CA ALA A 404 -13.40 4.48 -18.51
C ALA A 404 -12.98 4.17 -17.07
N GLN A 405 -13.73 4.71 -16.09
CA GLN A 405 -13.56 4.34 -14.69
C GLN A 405 -13.85 2.84 -14.56
N SER A 406 -12.80 2.01 -14.54
CA SER A 406 -12.93 0.60 -14.25
C SER A 406 -13.26 0.45 -12.77
N PHE A 407 -14.50 0.05 -12.48
CA PHE A 407 -14.86 -0.48 -11.17
C PHE A 407 -14.03 -1.74 -10.94
N HIS A 408 -13.03 -1.67 -10.06
CA HIS A 408 -12.39 -2.85 -9.52
C HIS A 408 -13.43 -3.59 -8.66
N THR A 409 -14.11 -4.56 -9.26
CA THR A 409 -14.82 -5.60 -8.52
C THR A 409 -13.78 -6.47 -7.85
N SER A 410 -13.81 -6.51 -6.51
CA SER A 410 -13.02 -7.44 -5.73
C SER A 410 -13.42 -8.87 -6.12
N PRO A 411 -12.46 -9.80 -6.38
CA PRO A 411 -12.81 -11.16 -6.72
C PRO A 411 -13.42 -11.84 -5.49
N HIS A 412 -14.70 -12.17 -5.55
CA HIS A 412 -15.33 -13.11 -4.63
C HIS A 412 -14.67 -14.49 -4.81
N TYR A 413 -13.86 -14.91 -3.85
CA TYR A 413 -13.48 -16.30 -3.69
C TYR A 413 -14.72 -17.10 -3.27
N ARG A 414 -15.36 -17.78 -4.24
CA ARG A 414 -16.28 -18.90 -3.93
C ARG A 414 -15.46 -20.17 -3.85
N SER A 415 -15.31 -20.72 -2.65
CA SER A 415 -14.80 -22.08 -2.47
C SER A 415 -15.90 -23.08 -2.85
N PRO A 416 -15.61 -24.11 -3.65
CA PRO A 416 -16.60 -25.15 -3.94
C PRO A 416 -16.74 -26.09 -2.74
N VAL A 417 -17.98 -26.24 -2.26
CA VAL A 417 -18.37 -27.27 -1.31
C VAL A 417 -18.35 -28.61 -2.03
N ALA A 418 -17.46 -29.51 -1.60
CA ALA A 418 -17.42 -30.89 -2.08
C ALA A 418 -18.68 -31.64 -1.61
N ARG A 419 -19.60 -31.92 -2.54
CA ARG A 419 -20.63 -32.95 -2.35
C ARG A 419 -19.97 -34.31 -2.51
N LYS A 420 -19.96 -35.11 -1.43
CA LYS A 420 -19.74 -36.56 -1.48
C LYS A 420 -20.91 -37.19 -2.23
N SER A 421 -20.67 -37.66 -3.45
CA SER A 421 -21.51 -38.68 -4.08
C SER A 421 -20.78 -40.01 -3.97
N GLY A 422 -21.35 -40.92 -3.18
CA GLY A 422 -20.93 -42.31 -3.13
C GLY A 422 -21.36 -43.02 -4.41
N ALA A 423 -20.41 -43.71 -5.05
CA ALA A 423 -20.68 -44.71 -6.06
C ALA A 423 -19.97 -46.00 -5.63
N LEU A 424 -20.78 -46.99 -5.25
CA LEU A 424 -20.39 -48.38 -5.12
C LEU A 424 -19.83 -48.88 -6.45
N MET A 425 -18.63 -49.45 -6.44
CA MET A 425 -18.22 -50.43 -7.44
C MET A 425 -17.92 -51.75 -6.73
N HIS A 426 -18.74 -52.74 -7.06
CA HIS A 426 -18.52 -54.16 -6.79
C HIS A 426 -17.35 -54.64 -7.64
N VAL A 427 -16.33 -55.21 -7.01
CA VAL A 427 -15.35 -56.07 -7.66
C VAL A 427 -15.44 -57.43 -6.97
N GLY A 428 -15.93 -58.42 -7.71
CA GLY A 428 -15.93 -59.81 -7.27
C GLY A 428 -14.51 -60.37 -7.34
N LEU A 429 -14.09 -61.04 -6.28
CA LEU A 429 -12.95 -61.96 -6.27
C LEU A 429 -13.52 -63.37 -6.14
N SER A 430 -13.13 -64.22 -7.08
CA SER A 430 -13.33 -65.66 -7.00
C SER A 430 -12.34 -66.27 -6.01
N SER A 431 -12.89 -67.21 -5.24
CA SER A 431 -12.26 -68.23 -4.36
C SER A 431 -11.75 -67.78 -3.02
#